data_AF-A0A5C6G3H6-F1
#
_entry.id   AF-A0A5C6G3H6-F1
#
_cell.length_a   1.000
_cell.length_b   1.000
_cell.length_c   1.000
_cell.angle_alpha   90.00
_cell.angle_beta   90.00
_cell.angle_gamma   90.00
#
_symmetry.space_group_name_H-M   'P 1'
#
loop_
_entity.id
_entity.type
_entity.pdbx_description
1 polymer ?
#
loop_
_entity_poly.entity_id
_entity_poly.type
_entity_poly.pdbx_seq_one_letter_code
_entity_poly.pdbx_strand_id
1 'polypeptide(L)'
;MASALEQPNFARAADALHVLAREVQLCPTIQASRDAARLDRIFDELGALRRTLETSLGTVAERLGALERSSKVIQQNVPALVYNGHVRHHGVKLAPLHSPVTGELVEATSVTLEELDNMP
;
A
#
# COMPACT_ATOMS: atom_id res chain seq x y z
N MET A 1 -54.20 -54.73 29.28
CA MET A 1 -54.67 -53.35 29.52
C MET A 1 -53.51 -52.44 29.16
N ALA A 2 -53.51 -51.91 27.94
CA ALA A 2 -52.41 -51.11 27.42
C ALA A 2 -52.48 -49.71 28.04
N SER A 3 -51.46 -49.32 28.81
CA SER A 3 -51.29 -47.95 29.28
C SER A 3 -51.17 -47.05 28.04
N ALA A 4 -52.17 -46.21 27.80
CA ALA A 4 -52.07 -45.13 26.84
C ALA A 4 -50.87 -44.28 27.26
N LEU A 5 -49.79 -44.35 26.49
CA LEU A 5 -48.63 -43.48 26.66
C LEU A 5 -49.13 -42.04 26.52
N GLU A 6 -49.20 -41.31 27.63
CA GLU A 6 -49.45 -39.87 27.63
C GLU A 6 -48.42 -39.23 26.70
N GLN A 7 -48.87 -38.76 25.54
CA GLN A 7 -47.98 -38.04 24.64
C GLN A 7 -47.59 -36.73 25.32
N PRO A 8 -46.28 -36.43 25.45
CA PRO A 8 -45.85 -35.18 26.04
C PRO A 8 -46.40 -34.01 25.22
N ASN A 9 -46.85 -32.97 25.93
CA ASN A 9 -47.37 -31.78 25.28
C ASN A 9 -46.21 -31.01 24.64
N PHE A 10 -45.93 -31.31 23.37
CA PHE A 10 -44.85 -30.70 22.60
C PHE A 10 -45.00 -29.19 22.44
N ALA A 11 -46.23 -28.66 22.41
CA ALA A 11 -46.46 -27.22 22.38
C ALA A 11 -45.95 -26.57 23.67
N ARG A 12 -46.29 -27.15 24.83
CA ARG A 12 -45.77 -26.69 26.12
C ARG A 12 -44.25 -26.83 26.25
N ALA A 13 -43.68 -27.90 25.70
CA ALA A 13 -42.23 -28.10 25.68
C ALA A 13 -41.53 -27.05 24.78
N ALA A 14 -42.10 -26.74 23.61
CA ALA A 14 -41.60 -25.71 22.72
C ALA A 14 -41.66 -24.31 23.35
N ASP A 15 -42.78 -23.98 24.01
CA ASP A 15 -42.92 -22.71 24.75
C ASP A 15 -41.89 -22.60 25.88
N ALA A 16 -41.69 -23.69 26.64
CA ALA A 16 -40.68 -23.72 27.71
C ALA A 16 -39.25 -23.55 27.17
N LEU A 17 -38.93 -24.18 26.03
CA LEU A 17 -37.64 -24.01 25.35
C LEU A 17 -37.46 -22.58 24.83
N HIS A 18 -38.52 -21.96 24.33
CA HIS A 18 -38.47 -20.59 23.83
C HIS A 18 -38.22 -19.59 24.97
N VAL A 19 -38.90 -19.76 26.11
CA VAL A 19 -38.66 -18.96 27.32
C VAL A 19 -37.23 -19.16 27.82
N LEU A 20 -36.76 -20.40 27.92
CA LEU A 20 -35.39 -20.69 28.34
C LEU A 20 -34.35 -20.04 27.41
N ALA A 21 -34.56 -20.12 26.09
CA ALA A 21 -33.67 -19.50 25.12
C ALA A 21 -33.62 -17.97 25.28
N ARG A 22 -34.76 -17.33 25.61
CA ARG A 22 -34.82 -15.90 25.88
C ARG A 22 -34.06 -15.52 27.16
N GLU A 23 -34.25 -16.27 28.24
CA GLU A 23 -33.55 -16.03 29.52
C GLU A 23 -32.04 -16.23 29.37
N VAL A 24 -31.62 -17.27 28.63
CA VAL A 24 -30.21 -17.52 28.32
C VAL A 24 -29.60 -16.39 27.47
N GLN A 25 -30.35 -15.82 26.52
CA GLN A 25 -29.90 -14.66 25.73
C GLN A 25 -29.71 -13.38 26.56
N LEU A 26 -30.40 -13.27 27.69
CA LEU A 26 -30.27 -12.16 28.64
C LEU A 26 -29.14 -12.38 29.64
N CYS A 27 -28.51 -13.57 29.68
CA CYS A 27 -27.37 -13.83 30.55
C CYS A 27 -26.20 -12.89 30.20
N PRO A 28 -25.74 -12.05 31.17
CA PRO A 28 -24.68 -11.07 30.93
C PRO A 28 -23.37 -11.68 30.42
N THR A 29 -23.04 -12.90 30.85
CA THR A 29 -21.83 -13.62 30.43
C THR A 29 -21.84 -13.97 28.94
N ILE A 30 -23.00 -14.34 28.38
CA ILE A 30 -23.14 -14.70 26.96
C ILE A 30 -23.08 -13.43 26.11
N GLN A 31 -23.68 -12.34 26.58
CA GLN A 31 -23.58 -11.03 25.94
C GLN A 31 -22.15 -10.49 25.97
N ALA A 32 -21.47 -10.55 27.12
CA ALA A 32 -20.07 -10.13 27.26
C ALA A 32 -19.13 -10.95 26.36
N SER A 33 -19.35 -12.27 26.24
CA SER A 33 -18.58 -13.11 25.32
C SER A 33 -18.81 -12.72 23.85
N ARG A 34 -20.06 -12.40 23.48
CA ARG A 34 -20.40 -11.97 22.12
C ARG A 34 -19.80 -10.59 21.80
N ASP A 35 -19.82 -9.67 22.75
CA ASP A 35 -19.24 -8.34 22.60
C ASP A 35 -17.71 -8.40 22.53
N ALA A 36 -17.07 -9.27 23.32
CA ALA A 36 -15.64 -9.55 23.22
C ALA A 36 -15.28 -10.09 21.83
N ALA A 37 -16.01 -11.10 21.33
CA ALA A 37 -15.78 -11.64 19.99
C ALA A 37 -16.00 -10.59 18.88
N ARG A 38 -16.89 -9.62 19.10
CA ARG A 38 -17.09 -8.49 18.18
C ARG A 38 -15.90 -7.53 18.23
N LEU A 39 -15.40 -7.20 19.41
CA LEU A 39 -14.22 -6.36 19.59
C LEU A 39 -12.98 -6.99 18.97
N ASP A 40 -12.78 -8.30 19.15
CA ASP A 40 -11.64 -9.03 18.55
C ASP A 40 -11.65 -8.90 17.03
N ARG A 41 -12.81 -9.07 16.39
CA ARG A 41 -12.95 -8.86 14.93
C ARG A 41 -12.62 -7.44 14.50
N ILE A 42 -13.07 -6.44 15.27
CA ILE A 42 -12.76 -5.03 14.98
C ILE A 42 -11.25 -4.80 15.09
N PHE A 43 -10.59 -5.38 16.10
CA PHE A 43 -9.14 -5.29 16.25
C PHE A 43 -8.39 -5.98 15.11
N ASP A 44 -8.88 -7.13 14.64
CA ASP A 44 -8.31 -7.82 13.48
C ASP A 44 -8.44 -6.98 12.19
N GLU A 45 -9.61 -6.40 11.95
CA GLU A 45 -9.87 -5.50 10.82
C GLU A 45 -8.99 -4.24 10.88
N LEU A 46 -8.86 -3.63 12.06
CA LEU A 46 -7.96 -2.49 12.27
C LEU A 46 -6.50 -2.88 12.06
N GLY A 47 -6.09 -4.07 12.51
CA GLY A 47 -4.76 -4.60 12.31
C GLY A 47 -4.45 -4.88 10.82
N ALA A 48 -5.45 -5.33 10.05
CA ALA A 48 -5.34 -5.48 8.61
C ALA A 48 -5.25 -4.13 7.89
N LEU A 49 -6.09 -3.17 8.27
CA LEU A 49 -6.07 -1.81 7.72
C LEU A 49 -4.72 -1.14 7.97
N ARG A 50 -4.17 -1.25 9.18
CA ARG A 50 -2.85 -0.69 9.53
C ARG A 50 -1.76 -1.22 8.61
N ARG A 51 -1.70 -2.54 8.40
CA ARG A 51 -0.70 -3.17 7.51
C ARG A 51 -0.82 -2.70 6.06
N THR A 52 -2.05 -2.56 5.56
CA THR A 52 -2.31 -2.02 4.23
C THR A 52 -1.85 -0.58 4.10
N LEU A 53 -2.12 0.24 5.12
CA LEU A 53 -1.65 1.64 5.16
C LEU A 53 -0.13 1.73 5.20
N GLU A 54 0.54 0.95 6.05
CA GLU A 54 2.00 0.89 6.12
C GLU A 54 2.63 0.52 4.77
N THR A 55 2.06 -0.48 4.09
CA THR A 55 2.53 -0.92 2.76
C THR A 55 2.34 0.17 1.70
N SER A 56 1.18 0.82 1.70
CA SER A 56 0.86 1.92 0.78
C SER A 56 1.78 3.11 1.01
N LEU A 57 1.99 3.51 2.27
CA LEU A 57 2.90 4.61 2.63
C LEU A 57 4.35 4.29 2.25
N GLY A 58 4.81 3.06 2.44
CA GLY A 58 6.12 2.61 1.95
C GLY A 58 6.26 2.78 0.44
N THR A 59 5.25 2.35 -0.32
CA THR A 59 5.22 2.50 -1.78
C THR A 59 5.23 3.97 -2.21
N VAL A 60 4.50 4.83 -1.51
CA VAL A 60 4.48 6.29 -1.77
C VAL A 60 5.84 6.90 -1.48
N ALA A 61 6.49 6.53 -0.38
CA ALA A 61 7.82 7.02 -0.03
C ALA A 61 8.86 6.64 -1.10
N GLU A 62 8.84 5.40 -1.59
CA GLU A 62 9.73 4.95 -2.67
C GLU A 62 9.52 5.75 -3.96
N ARG A 63 8.26 5.98 -4.35
CA ARG A 63 7.93 6.78 -5.55
C ARG A 63 8.35 8.23 -5.42
N LEU A 64 8.17 8.83 -4.23
CA LEU A 64 8.63 10.20 -3.97
C LEU A 64 10.16 10.29 -4.05
N GLY A 65 10.90 9.33 -3.49
CA GLY A 65 12.35 9.28 -3.59
C GLY A 65 12.86 9.07 -5.03
N ALA A 66 12.13 8.31 -5.85
CA ALA A 66 12.43 8.21 -7.29
C ALA A 66 12.16 9.52 -8.04
N LEU A 67 11.05 10.19 -7.73
CA LEU A 67 10.69 11.47 -8.33
C LEU A 67 11.68 12.57 -7.96
N GLU A 68 12.12 12.64 -6.71
CA GLU A 68 13.11 13.61 -6.24
C GLU A 68 14.45 13.44 -6.95
N ARG A 69 14.92 12.20 -7.12
CA ARG A 69 16.13 11.89 -7.91
C ARG A 69 16.00 12.35 -9.36
N SER A 70 14.88 12.03 -10.00
CA SER A 70 14.61 12.46 -11.38
C SER A 70 14.57 13.99 -11.50
N SER A 71 13.90 14.67 -10.55
CA SER A 71 13.85 16.13 -10.50
C SER A 71 15.23 16.76 -10.38
N LYS A 72 16.10 16.21 -9.51
CA LYS A 72 17.49 16.67 -9.38
C LYS A 72 18.28 16.50 -10.68
N VAL A 73 18.14 15.37 -11.37
CA VAL A 73 18.81 15.15 -12.67
C VAL A 73 18.29 16.13 -13.72
N ILE A 74 16.99 16.39 -13.78
CA ILE A 74 16.41 17.38 -14.69
C ILE A 74 17.00 18.77 -14.40
N GLN A 75 17.10 19.17 -13.14
CA GLN A 75 17.69 20.46 -12.75
C GLN A 75 19.16 20.59 -13.17
N GLN A 76 19.91 19.50 -13.18
CA GLN A 76 21.31 19.47 -13.64
C GLN A 76 21.40 19.48 -15.17
N ASN A 77 20.55 18.69 -15.84
CA ASN A 77 20.63 18.49 -17.28
C ASN A 77 20.04 19.62 -18.10
N VAL A 78 18.96 20.27 -17.65
CA VAL A 78 18.30 21.32 -18.46
C VAL A 78 19.25 22.46 -18.79
N PRO A 79 20.01 23.05 -17.84
CA PRO A 79 21.01 24.06 -18.15
C PRO A 79 22.12 23.55 -19.08
N ALA A 80 22.58 22.32 -18.88
CA ALA A 80 23.60 21.69 -19.71
C ALA A 80 23.13 21.47 -21.15
N LEU A 81 21.89 21.01 -21.35
CA LEU A 81 21.27 20.86 -22.66
C LEU A 81 21.11 22.21 -23.36
N VAL A 82 20.67 23.25 -22.62
CA VAL A 82 20.60 24.61 -23.15
C VAL A 82 21.98 25.08 -23.58
N TYR A 83 23.01 24.93 -22.75
CA TYR A 83 24.37 25.31 -23.11
C TYR A 83 24.87 24.55 -24.35
N ASN A 84 24.75 23.22 -24.34
CA ASN A 84 25.21 22.35 -25.43
C ASN A 84 24.54 22.67 -26.76
N GLY A 85 23.24 23.00 -26.75
CA GLY A 85 22.52 23.41 -27.95
C GLY A 85 23.00 24.73 -28.57
N HIS A 86 23.75 25.54 -27.82
CA HIS A 86 24.34 26.80 -28.31
C HIS A 86 25.81 26.64 -28.72
N VAL A 87 26.47 25.53 -28.40
CA VAL A 87 27.87 25.31 -28.79
C VAL A 87 27.92 25.05 -30.30
N ARG A 88 28.72 25.87 -31.02
CA ARG A 88 28.93 25.74 -32.47
C ARG A 88 30.39 25.49 -32.85
N HIS A 89 31.31 25.54 -31.89
CA HIS A 89 32.74 25.42 -32.12
C HIS A 89 33.22 24.02 -31.75
N HIS A 90 33.86 23.34 -32.69
CA HIS A 90 34.34 21.96 -32.55
C HIS A 90 35.34 21.74 -31.39
N GLY A 91 36.08 22.78 -30.97
CA GLY A 91 37.04 22.69 -29.87
C GLY A 91 36.47 22.96 -28.48
N VAL A 92 35.18 23.26 -28.35
CA VAL A 92 34.55 23.55 -27.05
C VAL A 92 33.98 22.25 -26.47
N LYS A 93 34.32 21.97 -25.21
CA LYS A 93 33.75 20.83 -24.48
C LYS A 93 32.28 21.06 -24.16
N LEU A 94 31.47 20.04 -24.39
CA LEU A 94 30.08 20.03 -23.97
C LEU A 94 29.98 19.97 -22.44
N ALA A 95 28.95 20.62 -21.91
CA ALA A 95 28.57 20.47 -20.53
C ALA A 95 28.10 19.02 -20.27
N PRO A 96 28.53 18.41 -19.16
CA PRO A 96 28.18 17.05 -18.82
C PRO A 96 26.68 16.88 -18.57
N LEU A 97 26.14 15.72 -18.95
CA LEU A 97 24.79 15.29 -18.62
C LEU A 97 24.80 14.14 -17.61
N HIS A 98 23.74 14.04 -16.83
CA HIS A 98 23.50 12.98 -15.86
C HIS A 98 22.39 12.04 -16.34
N SER A 99 22.49 10.76 -16.01
CA SER A 99 21.47 9.76 -16.32
C SER A 99 20.22 9.99 -15.48
N PRO A 100 19.00 10.07 -16.06
CA PRO A 100 17.76 10.21 -15.29
C PRO A 100 17.40 8.93 -14.51
N VAL A 101 18.04 7.80 -14.84
CA VAL A 101 17.81 6.50 -14.19
C VAL A 101 18.77 6.28 -13.02
N THR A 102 20.06 6.53 -13.24
CA THR A 102 21.11 6.25 -12.23
C THR A 102 21.57 7.51 -11.47
N GLY A 103 21.34 8.70 -12.02
CA GLY A 103 21.87 9.97 -11.49
C GLY A 103 23.37 10.18 -11.75
N GLU A 104 24.03 9.18 -12.33
CA GLU A 104 25.46 9.22 -12.61
C GLU A 104 25.77 10.06 -13.84
N LEU A 105 27.00 10.55 -13.89
CA LEU A 105 27.53 11.27 -15.03
C LEU A 105 27.54 10.37 -16.27
N VAL A 106 27.01 10.88 -17.39
CA VAL A 106 27.13 10.22 -18.69
C VAL A 106 28.47 10.62 -19.29
N GLU A 107 29.50 9.79 -19.12
CA GLU A 107 30.87 10.09 -19.53
C GLU A 107 30.99 10.48 -21.01
N ALA A 108 30.18 9.85 -21.87
CA ALA A 108 30.11 10.14 -23.30
C ALA A 108 29.65 11.57 -23.64
N THR A 109 29.14 12.33 -22.68
CA THR A 109 28.67 13.71 -22.88
C THR A 109 29.68 14.77 -22.45
N SER A 110 30.82 14.36 -21.88
CA SER A 110 31.91 15.25 -21.44
C SER A 110 33.01 15.42 -22.50
N VAL A 111 32.61 15.38 -23.77
CA VAL A 111 33.48 15.38 -24.96
C VAL A 111 33.26 16.66 -25.78
N THR A 112 34.13 16.93 -26.75
CA THR A 112 33.89 18.03 -27.71
C THR A 112 32.86 17.64 -28.77
N LEU A 113 32.35 18.61 -29.52
CA LEU A 113 31.45 18.35 -30.65
C LEU A 113 32.09 17.43 -31.72
N GLU A 114 33.38 17.62 -31.99
CA GLU A 114 34.11 16.77 -32.93
C GLU A 114 34.28 15.34 -32.42
N GLU A 115 34.58 15.16 -31.13
CA GLU A 115 34.64 13.84 -30.51
C GLU A 115 33.28 13.14 -30.50
N LEU A 116 32.19 13.90 -30.28
CA LEU A 116 30.83 13.39 -30.32
C LEU A 116 30.41 12.93 -31.74
N ASP A 117 30.73 13.72 -32.77
CA ASP A 117 30.44 13.38 -34.18
C ASP A 117 31.19 12.13 -34.66
N ASN A 118 32.30 11.79 -34.00
CA ASN A 118 33.15 10.63 -34.31
C ASN A 118 32.86 9.40 -33.42
N MET A 119 31.86 9.46 -32.52
CA MET A 119 31.45 8.29 -31.74
C MET A 119 30.70 7.26 -32.61
N PRO A 120 30.93 5.95 -32.39
CA PRO A 120 30.34 4.86 -33.18
C PRO A 120 28.84 4.66 -32.98
#